data_AF-A0A3D2VI92-F1
#
_entry.id   AF-A0A3D2VI92-F1
#
_cell.length_a   1.000
_cell.length_b   1.000
_cell.length_c   1.000
_cell.angle_alpha   90.00
_cell.angle_beta   90.00
_cell.angle_gamma   90.00
#
_symmetry.space_group_name_H-M   'P 1'
#
loop_
_entity.id
_entity.type
_entity.pdbx_description
1 polymer ?
#
loop_
_entity_poly.entity_id
_entity_poly.type
_entity_poly.pdbx_seq_one_letter_code
_entity_poly.pdbx_strand_id
1 'polypeptide(L)' 'MSVARTPDDARTVLDGDDISRALTRVAHEIVERTKGADGLVLLGIPTRGVYLADRIAERIHRIEGREIPVGSLDITLYRD' A
#
# COMPACT_ATOMS: atom_id res chain seq x y z
N MET A 1 -16.09 -17.84 1.47
CA MET A 1 -14.77 -17.24 1.14
C MET A 1 -14.42 -17.72 -0.27
N SER A 2 -14.58 -16.87 -1.29
CA SER A 2 -14.39 -17.27 -2.70
C SER A 2 -12.90 -17.21 -3.04
N VAL A 3 -12.28 -18.37 -3.26
CA VAL A 3 -10.95 -18.44 -3.88
C VAL A 3 -11.12 -17.94 -5.31
N ALA A 4 -10.41 -16.88 -5.69
CA ALA A 4 -10.39 -16.41 -7.07
C ALA A 4 -9.88 -17.56 -7.96
N ARG A 5 -10.62 -17.93 -9.01
CA ARG A 5 -10.13 -18.89 -10.00
C ARG A 5 -8.95 -18.26 -10.72
N THR A 6 -7.76 -18.81 -10.51
CA THR A 6 -6.62 -18.56 -11.37
C THR A 6 -6.92 -19.22 -12.73
N PRO A 7 -6.83 -18.50 -13.87
CA PRO A 7 -6.91 -19.13 -15.17
C PRO A 7 -5.86 -20.25 -15.26
N ASP A 8 -6.17 -21.38 -15.89
CA ASP A 8 -5.29 -22.58 -15.95
C ASP A 8 -3.91 -22.32 -16.57
N ASP A 9 -3.70 -21.16 -17.22
CA ASP A 9 -2.42 -20.73 -17.82
C ASP A 9 -1.86 -19.42 -17.22
N ALA A 10 -2.38 -18.97 -16.07
CA ALA A 10 -1.88 -17.75 -15.43
C ALA A 10 -0.65 -18.03 -14.57
N ARG A 11 0.45 -17.35 -14.88
CA ARG A 11 1.67 -17.36 -14.07
C ARG A 11 1.55 -16.36 -12.91
N THR A 12 1.79 -16.82 -11.69
CA THR A 12 1.99 -15.94 -10.53
C THR A 12 3.24 -15.07 -10.75
N VAL A 13 3.05 -13.74 -10.72
CA VAL A 13 4.14 -12.77 -10.86
C VAL A 13 4.82 -12.46 -9.52
N LEU A 14 4.02 -12.29 -8.47
CA LEU A 14 4.46 -12.09 -7.09
C LEU A 14 3.62 -12.95 -6.17
N ASP A 15 4.26 -13.69 -5.29
CA ASP A 15 3.59 -14.40 -4.20
C ASP A 15 3.36 -13.49 -2.98
N GLY A 16 2.82 -14.07 -1.90
CA GLY A 16 2.54 -13.32 -0.66
C GLY A 16 3.81 -12.76 0.00
N ASP A 17 4.91 -13.49 -0.05
CA ASP A 17 6.17 -13.08 0.57
C ASP A 17 6.85 -12.00 -0.26
N ASP A 18 6.80 -12.11 -1.59
CA ASP A 18 7.22 -11.06 -2.53
C ASP A 18 6.50 -9.74 -2.26
N ILE A 19 5.18 -9.77 -2.15
CA ILE A 19 4.37 -8.58 -1.83
C ILE A 19 4.74 -8.02 -0.47
N SER A 20 4.92 -8.87 0.54
CA SER A 20 5.29 -8.44 1.89
C SER A 20 6.64 -7.72 1.89
N ARG A 21 7.65 -8.28 1.22
CA ARG A 21 8.97 -7.65 1.04
C ARG A 21 8.87 -6.31 0.30
N ALA A 22 8.11 -6.27 -0.79
CA ALA A 22 7.93 -5.06 -1.59
C ALA A 22 7.29 -3.93 -0.77
N LEU A 23 6.23 -4.23 0.00
CA LEU A 23 5.57 -3.25 0.85
C LEU A 23 6.48 -2.72 1.97
N THR A 24 7.29 -3.59 2.58
CA THR A 24 8.28 -3.17 3.59
C THR A 24 9.32 -2.22 2.98
N ARG A 25 9.83 -2.54 1.79
CA ARG A 25 10.77 -1.66 1.07
C ARG A 25 10.14 -0.29 0.78
N VAL A 26 8.92 -0.27 0.24
CA VAL A 26 8.20 0.99 -0.05
C VAL A 26 8.01 1.83 1.22
N ALA A 27 7.66 1.22 2.36
CA ALA A 27 7.49 1.94 3.61
C ALA A 27 8.79 2.61 4.08
N HIS A 28 9.93 1.90 4.01
CA HIS A 28 11.23 2.49 4.33
C HIS A 28 11.60 3.64 3.37
N GLU A 29 11.39 3.46 2.06
CA GLU A 29 11.68 4.50 1.07
C GLU A 29 10.83 5.76 1.27
N ILE A 30 9.55 5.62 1.66
CA ILE A 30 8.68 6.77 1.97
C ILE A 30 9.26 7.53 3.16
N VAL A 31 9.50 6.84 4.28
CA VAL A 31 10.01 7.45 5.52
C VAL A 31 11.35 8.16 5.29
N GLU A 32 12.26 7.53 4.55
CA GLU A 32 13.56 8.13 4.22
C GLU A 32 13.40 9.42 3.41
N ARG A 33 12.55 9.39 2.37
CA ARG A 33 12.32 10.54 1.48
C ARG A 33 11.63 11.70 2.19
N THR A 34 10.74 11.41 3.13
CA THR A 34 10.03 12.44 3.92
C THR A 34 10.79 12.87 5.17
N LYS A 35 11.96 12.27 5.45
CA LYS A 35 12.80 12.51 6.64
C LYS A 35 12.04 12.23 7.95
N GLY A 36 11.32 11.12 7.97
CA GLY A 36 10.42 10.71 9.06
C GLY A 36 8.95 10.80 8.65
N ALA A 37 8.07 10.46 9.59
CA ALA A 37 6.61 10.44 9.36
C ALA A 37 5.89 11.75 9.69
N ASP A 38 6.61 12.83 10.03
CA ASP A 38 5.96 14.08 10.42
C ASP A 38 5.32 14.80 9.22
N GLY A 39 4.06 15.20 9.36
CA GLY A 39 3.27 15.77 8.27
C GLY A 39 2.95 14.84 7.10
N LEU A 40 3.25 13.53 7.21
CA LEU A 40 2.95 12.55 6.18
C LEU A 40 1.46 12.14 6.19
N VAL A 41 0.84 12.12 5.02
CA VAL A 41 -0.50 11.53 4.79
C VAL A 41 -0.42 10.54 3.63
N LEU A 42 -1.14 9.42 3.74
CA LEU A 42 -1.33 8.50 2.61
C LEU A 42 -2.76 8.59 2.08
N LEU A 43 -2.89 8.75 0.78
CA LEU A 43 -4.18 8.73 0.09
C LEU A 43 -4.21 7.58 -0.90
N GLY A 44 -5.04 6.58 -0.63
CA GLY A 44 -5.24 5.44 -1.52
C GLY A 44 -6.27 5.75 -2.61
N ILE A 45 -5.98 5.39 -3.85
CA ILE A 45 -6.98 5.46 -4.93
C ILE A 45 -7.90 4.22 -4.83
N PRO A 46 -9.23 4.38 -4.76
CA PRO A 46 -10.15 3.24 -4.69
C PRO A 46 -10.04 2.31 -5.92
N THR A 47 -10.17 1.00 -5.74
CA THR A 47 -10.47 0.26 -4.48
C THR A 47 -9.21 -0.27 -3.80
N ARG A 48 -8.39 -1.05 -4.52
CA ARG A 48 -7.20 -1.73 -3.96
C ARG A 48 -6.11 -0.79 -3.44
N GLY A 49 -6.03 0.44 -3.96
CA GLY A 49 -5.07 1.43 -3.47
C GLY A 49 -5.32 1.84 -2.02
N VAL A 50 -6.57 1.82 -1.55
CA VAL A 50 -6.91 2.10 -0.14
C VAL A 50 -6.32 1.02 0.78
N TYR A 51 -6.57 -0.25 0.46
CA TYR A 51 -6.00 -1.38 1.22
C TYR A 51 -4.46 -1.40 1.20
N LEU A 52 -3.83 -0.93 0.11
CA LEU A 52 -2.37 -0.80 0.05
C LEU A 52 -1.89 0.35 0.95
N ALA A 53 -2.57 1.50 0.95
CA ALA A 53 -2.25 2.63 1.80
C ALA A 53 -2.29 2.25 3.27
N ASP A 54 -3.33 1.54 3.72
CA ASP A 54 -3.43 1.03 5.10
C ASP A 54 -2.25 0.12 5.46
N ARG A 55 -1.93 -0.84 4.59
CA ARG A 55 -0.81 -1.78 4.81
C ARG A 55 0.54 -1.08 4.87
N ILE A 56 0.73 0.00 4.10
CA ILE A 56 1.95 0.81 4.14
C ILE A 56 1.98 1.63 5.43
N ALA A 57 0.87 2.25 5.83
CA ALA A 57 0.77 3.01 7.08
C ALA A 57 1.10 2.14 8.30
N GLU A 58 0.60 0.90 8.37
CA GLU A 58 0.96 -0.05 9.44
C GLU A 58 2.47 -0.35 9.47
N ARG A 59 3.11 -0.43 8.31
CA ARG A 59 4.56 -0.66 8.21
C ARG A 59 5.34 0.56 8.66
N ILE A 60 4.92 1.75 8.26
CA ILE A 60 5.50 3.02 8.70
C ILE A 60 5.34 3.17 10.21
N HIS A 61 4.18 2.84 10.77
CA HIS A 61 3.96 2.83 12.21
C HIS A 61 4.94 1.92 12.95
N ARG A 62 5.24 0.72 12.42
CA ARG A 62 6.26 -0.16 13.00
C ARG A 62 7.68 0.40 12.93
N ILE A 63 7.99 1.26 11.97
CA ILE A 63 9.32 1.87 11.78
C ILE A 63 9.48 3.09 12.70
N GLU A 64 8.49 3.99 12.70
CA GLU A 64 8.57 5.32 13.31
C GLU A 64 7.87 5.40 14.68
N GLY A 65 7.07 4.40 15.06
CA GLY A 65 6.26 4.38 16.27
C GLY A 65 5.08 5.37 16.25
N ARG A 66 4.77 5.97 15.10
CA ARG A 66 3.73 6.99 14.93
C ARG A 66 2.68 6.53 13.95
N GLU A 67 1.41 6.77 14.27
CA GLU A 67 0.33 6.60 13.31
C GLU A 67 0.30 7.79 12.36
N ILE A 68 0.11 7.52 11.08
CA ILE A 68 -0.07 8.55 10.05
C ILE A 68 -1.52 8.52 9.54
N PRO A 69 -2.11 9.67 9.17
CA PRO A 69 -3.44 9.68 8.61
C PRO A 69 -3.47 8.94 7.26
N VAL A 70 -4.50 8.13 7.07
CA VAL A 70 -4.79 7.43 5.82
C VAL A 70 -6.18 7.83 5.34
N GLY A 71 -6.29 8.15 4.06
CA GLY A 71 -7.55 8.50 3.41
C GLY A 71 -7.66 7.89 2.03
N SER A 72 -8.68 8.33 1.29
CA SER A 72 -8.88 7.92 -0.10
C SER A 72 -9.13 9.12 -1.00
N LEU A 73 -8.72 8.99 -2.27
CA LEU A 73 -8.97 9.98 -3.31
C LEU A 73 -9.68 9.32 -4.48
N ASP A 74 -10.97 9.62 -4.64
CA ASP A 74 -11.75 9.14 -5.77
C ASP A 74 -11.44 9.97 -7.02
N ILE A 75 -10.79 9.34 -8.00
CA ILE A 75 -10.41 9.96 -9.27
C ILE A 75 -11.41 9.70 -10.39
N THR A 76 -12.58 9.09 -10.13
CA THR A 76 -13.50 8.61 -11.17
C THR A 76 -13.89 9.69 -12.19
N LEU A 77 -14.05 10.94 -11.75
CA LEU A 77 -14.40 12.09 -12.61
C LEU A 77 -13.20 12.73 -13.32
N TYR A 78 -11.99 12.24 -13.06
CA TYR A 78 -10.71 12.77 -13.55
C TYR A 78 -9.91 11.69 -14.30
N ARG A 79 -10.62 10.74 -14.89
CA ARG A 79 -10.05 9.71 -15.75
C ARG A 79 -10.33 10.10 -17.20
N ASP A 80 -9.27 10.32 -17.95
CA ASP A 80 -9.24 10.57 -19.39
C ASP A 80 -8.40 9.49 -20.08
#